data_AF-A0A9X1MIU5-F1
#
_entry.id   AF-A0A9X1MIU5-F1
#
_cell.length_a   1.000
_cell.length_b   1.000
_cell.length_c   1.000
_cell.angle_alpha   90.00
_cell.angle_beta   90.00
_cell.angle_gamma   90.00
#
_symmetry.space_group_name_H-M   'P 1'
#
loop_
_entity.id
_entity.type
_entity.pdbx_description
1 polymer ?
#
loop_
_entity_poly.entity_id
_entity_poly.type
_entity_poly.pdbx_seq_one_letter_code
_entity_poly.pdbx_strand_id
1 'polypeptide(L)'
;MSNGSESFDEYPYFFLPRPVGQLNSLPVELRWEVTRRHPFYISFWSAARDHFARVPNQSLQVQAVRQIAAGIVNAVGVTASVPDPRLSFEELDEATNRSSWLNRAITPVSCRGLLGRLLAILPPAEFLDVMSRITNAMQAESDEISQRYAGLLEMQSIEGTLDFGGPEPLVSINPRLANGIIQRDLDNLLEEWRDRLEITVGRDRSDSIPDFLQVWDSREGWREGAYHSEEEHTLKEVAQLLDISESNANSRYRRAFELITGYEYSPTMWVRFMGIVKISQVSLKRLGRVARSRPLKERGPREVPESTLASSGDSRGVINGLSEQVVQDNIEIRDLMIDISEWAEAGLTDAEIHDKLKISEDISDVIQFIRTRGN
;
A
#
# COMPACT_ATOMS: atom_id res chain seq x y z
N MET A 1 4.48 -22.32 -8.44
CA MET A 1 5.51 -21.61 -7.60
C MET A 1 4.90 -21.29 -6.24
N SER A 2 5.58 -21.55 -5.10
CA SER A 2 5.06 -21.08 -3.81
C SER A 2 5.12 -19.55 -3.82
N ASN A 3 3.98 -18.87 -3.70
CA ASN A 3 3.98 -17.48 -3.26
C ASN A 3 4.74 -17.49 -1.94
N GLY A 4 6.01 -17.04 -1.97
CA GLY A 4 6.78 -16.85 -0.77
C GLY A 4 5.92 -15.98 0.12
N SER A 5 5.46 -16.54 1.24
CA SER A 5 4.98 -15.73 2.33
C SER A 5 6.20 -14.94 2.78
N GLU A 6 6.49 -13.83 2.09
CA GLU A 6 7.42 -12.83 2.57
C GLU A 6 6.96 -12.53 3.98
N SER A 7 7.81 -12.91 4.95
CA SER A 7 7.56 -12.62 6.34
C SER A 7 7.43 -11.11 6.45
N PHE A 8 6.21 -10.63 6.73
CA PHE A 8 5.89 -9.20 6.84
C PHE A 8 6.67 -8.48 7.94
N ASP A 9 7.45 -9.22 8.73
CA ASP A 9 8.32 -8.74 9.78
C ASP A 9 9.60 -8.05 9.24
N GLU A 10 9.92 -8.18 7.96
CA GLU A 10 11.14 -7.56 7.37
C GLU A 10 10.98 -6.10 6.93
N TYR A 11 9.79 -5.49 7.09
CA TYR A 11 9.58 -4.09 6.71
C TYR A 11 9.52 -3.18 7.94
N PRO A 12 10.68 -2.65 8.41
CA PRO A 12 10.78 -1.81 9.61
C PRO A 12 10.17 -0.40 9.45
N TYR A 13 9.44 -0.18 8.36
CA TYR A 13 8.97 1.13 7.96
C TYR A 13 7.52 1.33 8.41
N PHE A 14 7.25 2.50 8.99
CA PHE A 14 5.90 3.02 9.23
C PHE A 14 5.01 2.97 7.98
N PHE A 15 5.61 3.01 6.80
CA PHE A 15 4.97 2.97 5.51
C PHE A 15 4.98 1.56 4.90
N LEU A 16 3.85 1.15 4.34
CA LEU A 16 3.75 -0.01 3.45
C LEU A 16 3.38 0.46 2.04
N PRO A 17 4.22 0.14 1.03
CA PRO A 17 3.85 0.40 -0.36
C PRO A 17 2.65 -0.44 -0.77
N ARG A 18 1.87 0.02 -1.73
CA ARG A 18 0.85 -0.84 -2.33
C ARG A 18 1.56 -1.94 -3.15
N PRO A 19 1.15 -3.22 -3.08
CA PRO A 19 1.73 -4.27 -3.89
C PRO A 19 1.73 -3.91 -5.37
N VAL A 20 2.85 -4.19 -6.03
CA VAL A 20 3.01 -3.92 -7.47
C VAL A 20 1.97 -4.70 -8.26
N GLY A 21 1.40 -4.08 -9.30
CA GLY A 21 0.39 -4.72 -10.14
C GLY A 21 -1.03 -4.71 -9.59
N GLN A 22 -1.25 -4.47 -8.29
CA GLN A 22 -2.59 -4.53 -7.70
C GLN A 22 -3.57 -3.55 -8.38
N LEU A 23 -3.19 -2.27 -8.53
CA LEU A 23 -4.00 -1.31 -9.28
C LEU A 23 -4.23 -1.72 -10.73
N ASN A 24 -3.25 -2.39 -11.35
CA ASN A 24 -3.31 -2.73 -12.77
C ASN A 24 -4.45 -3.74 -13.05
N SER A 25 -4.84 -4.54 -12.05
CA SER A 25 -5.99 -5.45 -12.14
C SER A 25 -7.36 -4.77 -12.15
N LEU A 26 -7.45 -3.48 -11.78
CA LEU A 26 -8.72 -2.76 -11.69
C LEU A 26 -9.01 -1.99 -12.99
N PRO A 27 -10.29 -1.82 -13.36
CA PRO A 27 -10.71 -0.83 -14.33
C PRO A 27 -10.21 0.57 -13.98
N VAL A 28 -9.98 1.40 -15.00
CA VAL A 28 -9.33 2.70 -14.86
C VAL A 28 -10.02 3.63 -13.85
N GLU A 29 -11.36 3.67 -13.88
CA GLU A 29 -12.18 4.42 -12.94
C GLU A 29 -11.93 3.98 -11.49
N LEU A 30 -12.01 2.66 -11.27
CA LEU A 30 -11.85 2.08 -9.95
C LEU A 30 -10.43 2.24 -9.40
N ARG A 31 -9.40 2.35 -10.25
CA ARG A 31 -8.04 2.70 -9.81
C ARG A 31 -8.01 4.04 -9.09
N TRP A 32 -8.74 5.02 -9.61
CA TRP A 32 -8.83 6.31 -8.95
C TRP A 32 -9.63 6.21 -7.66
N GLU A 33 -10.79 5.56 -7.70
CA GLU A 33 -11.67 5.44 -6.53
C GLU A 33 -10.96 4.76 -5.34
N VAL A 34 -10.19 3.70 -5.57
CA VAL A 34 -9.41 3.07 -4.49
C VAL A 34 -8.20 3.91 -4.07
N THR A 35 -7.62 4.70 -4.97
CA THR A 35 -6.44 5.54 -4.68
C THR A 35 -6.80 6.77 -3.87
N ARG A 36 -7.88 7.48 -4.23
CA ARG A 36 -8.37 8.65 -3.47
C ARG A 36 -8.94 8.30 -2.10
N ARG A 37 -9.17 7.01 -1.83
CA ARG A 37 -9.48 6.45 -0.50
C ARG A 37 -8.25 5.95 0.23
N HIS A 38 -7.09 5.82 -0.40
CA HIS A 38 -5.93 5.26 0.28
C HIS A 38 -5.49 6.17 1.44
N PRO A 39 -5.34 5.64 2.68
CA PRO A 39 -5.01 6.46 3.85
C PRO A 39 -3.73 7.28 3.69
N PHE A 40 -2.64 6.65 3.24
CA PHE A 40 -1.40 7.37 2.92
C PHE A 40 -1.56 8.39 1.79
N TYR A 41 -2.41 8.13 0.79
CA TYR A 41 -2.67 9.13 -0.23
C TYR A 41 -3.27 10.39 0.40
N ILE A 42 -4.33 10.24 1.19
CA ILE A 42 -4.99 11.36 1.88
C ILE A 42 -4.03 12.10 2.82
N SER A 43 -3.29 11.38 3.67
CA SER A 43 -2.40 12.00 4.66
C SER A 43 -1.23 12.76 4.05
N PHE A 44 -0.71 12.31 2.90
CA PHE A 44 0.49 12.89 2.29
C PHE A 44 0.19 13.70 1.01
N TRP A 45 -1.06 13.74 0.56
CA TRP A 45 -1.50 14.37 -0.69
C TRP A 45 -1.01 15.81 -0.83
N SER A 46 -1.30 16.66 0.16
CA SER A 46 -1.00 18.10 0.08
C SER A 46 0.50 18.37 -0.04
N ALA A 47 1.31 17.69 0.77
CA ALA A 47 2.76 17.82 0.74
C ALA A 47 3.37 17.27 -0.57
N ALA A 48 2.85 16.14 -1.07
CA ALA A 48 3.27 15.59 -2.35
C ALA A 48 2.90 16.52 -3.52
N ARG A 49 1.66 17.04 -3.55
CA ARG A 49 1.23 18.02 -4.56
C ARG A 49 2.16 19.22 -4.61
N ASP A 50 2.50 19.77 -3.46
CA ASP A 50 3.39 20.93 -3.40
C ASP A 50 4.84 20.60 -3.82
N HIS A 51 5.32 19.37 -3.60
CA HIS A 51 6.59 18.87 -4.16
C HIS A 51 6.57 18.91 -5.69
N PHE A 52 5.55 18.33 -6.31
CA PHE A 52 5.42 18.28 -7.77
C PHE A 52 5.18 19.66 -8.40
N ALA A 53 4.50 20.56 -7.68
CA ALA A 53 4.30 21.95 -8.10
C ALA A 53 5.57 22.82 -7.98
N ARG A 54 6.66 22.30 -7.37
CA ARG A 54 7.94 23.00 -7.15
C ARG A 54 7.77 24.37 -6.47
N VAL A 55 6.92 24.43 -5.44
CA VAL A 55 6.68 25.68 -4.68
C VAL A 55 8.02 26.19 -4.09
N PRO A 56 8.48 27.41 -4.45
CA PRO A 56 9.81 27.91 -4.07
C PRO A 56 9.89 28.40 -2.62
N ASN A 57 11.12 28.73 -2.18
CA ASN A 57 11.44 29.46 -0.93
C ASN A 57 11.01 28.79 0.37
N GLN A 58 11.43 27.54 0.59
CA GLN A 58 11.13 26.80 1.81
C GLN A 58 12.39 26.30 2.50
N SER A 59 12.31 26.12 3.82
CA SER A 59 13.40 25.52 4.59
C SER A 59 13.70 24.10 4.11
N LEU A 60 14.95 23.65 4.31
CA LEU A 60 15.39 22.31 3.93
C LEU A 60 14.53 21.21 4.55
N GLN A 61 14.05 21.41 5.77
CA GLN A 61 13.17 20.46 6.48
C GLN A 61 11.84 20.28 5.75
N VAL A 62 11.20 21.37 5.32
CA VAL A 62 9.92 21.28 4.58
C VAL A 62 10.11 20.61 3.22
N GLN A 63 11.23 20.89 2.55
CA GLN A 63 11.57 20.23 1.29
C GLN A 63 11.75 18.71 1.47
N ALA A 64 12.44 18.29 2.53
CA ALA A 64 12.63 16.87 2.85
C ALA A 64 11.28 16.18 3.13
N VAL A 65 10.40 16.78 3.94
CA VAL A 65 9.06 16.24 4.22
C VAL A 65 8.24 16.07 2.94
N ARG A 66 8.27 17.07 2.06
CA ARG A 66 7.57 17.03 0.76
C ARG A 66 8.11 15.96 -0.18
N GLN A 67 9.42 15.77 -0.21
CA GLN A 67 10.05 14.71 -0.98
C GLN A 67 9.66 13.32 -0.44
N ILE A 68 9.65 13.13 0.87
CA ILE A 68 9.17 11.89 1.51
C ILE A 68 7.71 11.65 1.17
N ALA A 69 6.85 12.67 1.30
CA ALA A 69 5.44 12.59 0.96
C ALA A 69 5.22 12.20 -0.52
N ALA A 70 5.99 12.78 -1.44
CA ALA A 70 5.96 12.40 -2.85
C ALA A 70 6.41 10.94 -3.06
N GLY A 71 7.43 10.49 -2.34
CA GLY A 71 7.86 9.08 -2.34
C GLY A 71 6.76 8.12 -1.87
N ILE A 72 6.07 8.46 -0.78
CA ILE A 72 4.94 7.69 -0.23
C ILE A 72 3.78 7.64 -1.23
N VAL A 73 3.40 8.78 -1.82
CA VAL A 73 2.33 8.86 -2.82
C VAL A 73 2.70 8.09 -4.11
N ASN A 74 3.96 8.13 -4.53
CA ASN A 74 4.48 7.31 -5.63
C ASN A 74 4.34 5.81 -5.32
N ALA A 75 4.66 5.41 -4.10
CA ALA A 75 4.65 4.02 -3.67
C ALA A 75 3.23 3.44 -3.43
N VAL A 76 2.19 4.27 -3.36
CA VAL A 76 0.79 3.81 -3.49
C VAL A 76 0.28 3.83 -4.94
N GLY A 77 1.13 4.23 -5.90
CA GLY A 77 0.90 4.12 -7.33
C GLY A 77 0.65 5.43 -8.09
N VAL A 78 0.85 6.60 -7.48
CA VAL A 78 0.64 7.91 -8.12
C VAL A 78 1.98 8.55 -8.45
N THR A 79 2.41 8.48 -9.72
CA THR A 79 3.79 8.79 -10.14
C THR A 79 4.01 10.19 -10.73
N ALA A 80 2.97 11.02 -10.79
CA ALA A 80 2.97 12.30 -11.51
C ALA A 80 2.17 13.38 -10.75
N SER A 81 1.45 14.24 -11.48
CA SER A 81 0.50 15.19 -10.89
C SER A 81 -0.39 14.45 -9.90
N VAL A 82 -0.42 14.94 -8.66
CA VAL A 82 -1.20 14.35 -7.56
C VAL A 82 -2.58 15.02 -7.59
N PRO A 83 -3.62 14.37 -8.15
CA PRO A 83 -4.90 15.03 -8.34
C PRO A 83 -5.60 15.29 -7.01
N ASP A 84 -6.54 16.21 -6.93
CA ASP A 84 -7.28 16.44 -5.69
C ASP A 84 -8.19 15.24 -5.37
N PRO A 85 -8.12 14.61 -4.17
CA PRO A 85 -8.93 13.45 -3.83
C PRO A 85 -10.44 13.70 -3.88
N ARG A 86 -10.86 14.98 -3.89
CA ARG A 86 -12.25 15.40 -4.03
C ARG A 86 -12.82 15.12 -5.42
N LEU A 87 -11.97 15.12 -6.44
CA LEU A 87 -12.40 14.96 -7.82
C LEU A 87 -13.00 13.58 -8.04
N SER A 88 -14.12 13.51 -8.75
CA SER A 88 -14.62 12.26 -9.33
C SER A 88 -13.69 11.80 -10.45
N PHE A 89 -13.89 10.57 -10.94
CA PHE A 89 -13.12 10.07 -12.07
C PHE A 89 -13.39 10.88 -13.36
N GLU A 90 -14.63 11.31 -13.57
CA GLU A 90 -15.02 12.14 -14.71
C GLU A 90 -14.33 13.50 -14.67
N GLU A 91 -14.26 14.12 -13.49
CA GLU A 91 -13.61 15.43 -13.28
C GLU A 91 -12.07 15.35 -13.44
N LEU A 92 -11.47 14.18 -13.24
CA LEU A 92 -10.04 13.99 -13.49
C LEU A 92 -9.69 14.15 -14.96
N ASP A 93 -10.49 13.59 -15.87
CA ASP A 93 -10.13 13.55 -17.29
C ASP A 93 -10.02 14.97 -17.88
N GLU A 94 -10.84 15.89 -17.38
CA GLU A 94 -10.79 17.33 -17.72
C GLU A 94 -9.60 18.05 -17.06
N ALA A 95 -9.29 17.73 -15.80
CA ALA A 95 -8.30 18.46 -15.01
C ALA A 95 -6.85 18.02 -15.26
N THR A 96 -6.60 16.74 -15.56
CA THR A 96 -5.25 16.17 -15.58
C THR A 96 -4.76 15.77 -16.98
N ASN A 97 -5.55 16.05 -18.02
CA ASN A 97 -5.20 15.84 -19.43
C ASN A 97 -4.61 14.44 -19.68
N ARG A 98 -5.41 13.41 -19.39
CA ARG A 98 -5.05 11.97 -19.48
C ARG A 98 -3.80 11.63 -18.70
N SER A 99 -3.89 11.64 -17.36
CA SER A 99 -2.82 11.11 -16.51
C SER A 99 -2.44 9.70 -16.98
N SER A 100 -1.24 9.55 -17.56
CA SER A 100 -0.75 8.29 -18.14
C SER A 100 -0.74 7.14 -17.13
N TRP A 101 -0.77 7.45 -15.84
CA TRP A 101 -0.86 6.47 -14.76
C TRP A 101 -2.25 5.82 -14.62
N LEU A 102 -3.32 6.35 -15.23
CA LEU A 102 -4.67 5.78 -15.17
C LEU A 102 -4.88 4.71 -16.26
N ASN A 103 -4.32 4.89 -17.45
CA ASN A 103 -4.50 3.99 -18.60
C ASN A 103 -3.47 2.83 -18.62
N ARG A 104 -3.61 1.84 -17.73
CA ARG A 104 -2.58 0.80 -17.50
C ARG A 104 -2.79 -0.59 -18.12
N ALA A 105 -3.72 -0.79 -19.04
CA ALA A 105 -3.70 -2.05 -19.79
C ALA A 105 -2.36 -2.22 -20.54
N ILE A 106 -1.80 -1.10 -21.01
CA ILE A 106 -0.44 -0.98 -21.53
C ILE A 106 0.12 0.35 -21.02
N THR A 107 1.06 0.33 -20.07
CA THR A 107 1.64 1.57 -19.52
C THR A 107 2.98 1.86 -20.18
N PRO A 108 3.19 3.05 -20.76
CA PRO A 108 4.52 3.44 -21.20
C PRO A 108 5.45 3.50 -19.97
N VAL A 109 6.53 2.73 -20.00
CA VAL A 109 7.55 2.76 -18.95
C VAL A 109 8.49 3.93 -19.23
N SER A 110 8.41 4.99 -18.42
CA SER A 110 9.39 6.09 -18.49
C SER A 110 10.80 5.59 -18.13
N CYS A 111 11.86 6.28 -18.57
CA CYS A 111 13.24 5.92 -18.19
C CYS A 111 13.43 5.88 -16.66
N ARG A 112 12.78 6.81 -15.93
CA ARG A 112 12.77 6.79 -14.46
C ARG A 112 12.10 5.54 -13.90
N GLY A 113 10.97 5.14 -14.49
CA GLY A 113 10.26 3.92 -14.11
C GLY A 113 11.08 2.66 -14.41
N LEU A 114 11.79 2.63 -15.52
CA LEU A 114 12.70 1.52 -15.86
C LEU A 114 13.85 1.40 -14.86
N LEU A 115 14.53 2.52 -14.54
CA LEU A 115 15.59 2.55 -13.54
C LEU A 115 15.09 2.14 -12.15
N GLY A 116 13.90 2.60 -11.74
CA GLY A 116 13.28 2.20 -10.49
C GLY A 116 12.97 0.70 -10.43
N ARG A 117 12.54 0.11 -11.55
CA ARG A 117 12.34 -1.35 -11.65
C ARG A 117 13.65 -2.12 -11.59
N LEU A 118 14.70 -1.65 -12.28
CA LEU A 118 16.03 -2.26 -12.21
C LEU A 118 16.56 -2.24 -10.77
N LEU A 119 16.39 -1.12 -10.05
CA LEU A 119 16.77 -1.00 -8.65
C LEU A 119 16.00 -1.97 -7.74
N ALA A 120 14.74 -2.27 -8.06
CA ALA A 120 13.89 -3.14 -7.26
C ALA A 120 14.12 -4.65 -7.54
N ILE A 121 14.55 -5.00 -8.75
CA ILE A 121 14.65 -6.40 -9.19
C ILE A 121 16.09 -6.91 -9.09
N LEU A 122 17.09 -6.05 -9.32
CA LEU A 122 18.48 -6.47 -9.31
C LEU A 122 19.06 -6.47 -7.88
N PRO A 123 19.83 -7.50 -7.50
CA PRO A 123 20.69 -7.47 -6.32
C PRO A 123 21.57 -6.20 -6.30
N PRO A 124 21.86 -5.62 -5.11
CA PRO A 124 22.62 -4.38 -5.01
C PRO A 124 23.98 -4.43 -5.73
N ALA A 125 24.69 -5.56 -5.67
CA ALA A 125 25.98 -5.73 -6.33
C ALA A 125 25.87 -5.65 -7.86
N GLU A 126 24.83 -6.26 -8.43
CA GLU A 126 24.60 -6.28 -9.88
C GLU A 126 24.10 -4.93 -10.38
N PHE A 127 23.22 -4.28 -9.62
CA PHE A 127 22.79 -2.92 -9.92
C PHE A 127 24.00 -1.96 -9.98
N LEU A 128 24.92 -2.06 -9.02
CA LEU A 128 26.15 -1.27 -9.02
C LEU A 128 27.04 -1.59 -10.23
N ASP A 129 27.18 -2.85 -10.64
CA ASP A 129 27.96 -3.21 -11.83
C ASP A 129 27.36 -2.62 -13.12
N VAL A 130 26.04 -2.73 -13.28
CA VAL A 130 25.30 -2.12 -14.40
C VAL A 130 25.52 -0.61 -14.44
N MET A 131 25.36 0.07 -13.31
CA MET A 131 25.53 1.52 -13.24
C MET A 131 26.98 1.95 -13.46
N SER A 132 27.95 1.17 -13.00
CA SER A 132 29.38 1.40 -13.24
C SER A 132 29.70 1.36 -14.73
N ARG A 133 29.23 0.33 -15.45
CA ARG A 133 29.45 0.21 -16.91
C ARG A 133 28.76 1.31 -17.70
N ILE A 134 27.53 1.68 -17.35
CA ILE A 134 26.85 2.83 -17.95
C ILE A 134 27.69 4.10 -17.74
N THR A 135 28.22 4.30 -16.53
CA THR A 135 29.03 5.47 -16.20
C THR A 135 30.35 5.48 -16.97
N ASN A 136 31.05 4.35 -17.04
CA ASN A 136 32.31 4.20 -17.77
C ASN A 136 32.12 4.45 -19.27
N ALA A 137 31.05 3.90 -19.85
CA ALA A 137 30.70 4.13 -21.25
C ALA A 137 30.48 5.62 -21.54
N MET A 138 29.90 6.37 -20.60
CA MET A 138 29.69 7.82 -20.75
C MET A 138 30.93 8.69 -20.53
N GLN A 139 32.01 8.14 -19.95
CA GLN A 139 33.22 8.90 -19.60
C GLN A 139 34.38 8.75 -20.61
N ALA A 140 34.29 7.82 -21.57
CA ALA A 140 35.37 7.59 -22.53
C ALA A 140 35.59 8.80 -23.46
N GLU A 141 36.83 9.19 -23.76
CA GLU A 141 37.16 10.36 -24.61
C GLU A 141 36.95 10.14 -26.13
N SER A 142 36.08 9.21 -26.55
CA SER A 142 35.82 8.92 -27.97
C SER A 142 34.60 9.67 -28.53
N ASP A 143 34.20 9.45 -29.78
CA ASP A 143 32.92 9.95 -30.30
C ASP A 143 31.74 9.33 -29.53
N GLU A 144 30.72 10.13 -29.23
CA GLU A 144 29.52 9.77 -28.47
C GLU A 144 28.84 8.47 -28.95
N ILE A 145 28.85 8.20 -30.26
CA ILE A 145 28.25 6.97 -30.83
C ILE A 145 29.10 5.75 -30.50
N SER A 146 30.41 5.86 -30.70
CA SER A 146 31.38 4.80 -30.41
C SER A 146 31.39 4.43 -28.92
N GLN A 147 31.26 5.43 -28.04
CA GLN A 147 31.10 5.25 -26.59
C GLN A 147 29.85 4.44 -26.22
N ARG A 148 28.69 4.84 -26.74
CA ARG A 148 27.42 4.15 -26.47
C ARG A 148 27.45 2.71 -26.97
N TYR A 149 28.07 2.48 -28.13
CA TYR A 149 28.22 1.13 -28.68
C TYR A 149 29.16 0.25 -27.84
N ALA A 150 30.30 0.78 -27.37
CA ALA A 150 31.19 0.06 -26.47
C ALA A 150 30.50 -0.30 -25.15
N GLY A 151 29.75 0.63 -24.55
CA GLY A 151 28.94 0.36 -23.36
C GLY A 151 27.88 -0.71 -23.57
N LEU A 152 27.22 -0.73 -24.73
CA LEU A 152 26.28 -1.79 -25.10
C LEU A 152 26.95 -3.16 -25.19
N LEU A 153 28.14 -3.24 -25.79
CA LEU A 153 28.91 -4.49 -25.85
C LEU A 153 29.38 -4.95 -24.48
N GLU A 154 29.81 -4.03 -23.61
CA GLU A 154 30.16 -4.36 -22.22
C GLU A 154 28.96 -4.87 -21.43
N MET A 155 27.75 -4.32 -21.66
CA MET A 155 26.53 -4.84 -21.02
C MET A 155 26.20 -6.27 -21.46
N GLN A 156 26.49 -6.65 -22.71
CA GLN A 156 26.31 -8.03 -23.18
C GLN A 156 27.22 -9.07 -22.50
N SER A 157 28.28 -8.62 -21.80
CA SER A 157 29.18 -9.50 -21.05
C SER A 157 28.69 -9.84 -19.65
N ILE A 158 27.60 -9.21 -19.17
CA ILE A 158 26.99 -9.55 -17.89
C ILE A 158 26.14 -10.79 -18.07
N GLU A 159 26.59 -11.93 -17.54
CA GLU A 159 25.81 -13.17 -17.55
C GLU A 159 24.75 -13.20 -16.43
N GLY A 160 23.62 -13.87 -16.68
CA GLY A 160 22.71 -14.37 -15.65
C GLY A 160 21.44 -13.53 -15.44
N THR A 161 21.54 -12.42 -14.73
CA THR A 161 20.37 -11.73 -14.14
C THR A 161 19.75 -10.64 -14.99
N LEU A 162 20.49 -10.07 -15.94
CA LEU A 162 19.94 -9.10 -16.89
C LEU A 162 19.03 -9.76 -17.93
N ASP A 163 19.20 -11.06 -18.17
CA ASP A 163 18.33 -11.87 -19.02
C ASP A 163 17.08 -12.36 -18.27
N PHE A 164 17.00 -12.12 -16.96
CA PHE A 164 15.83 -12.46 -16.18
C PHE A 164 14.67 -11.51 -16.51
N GLY A 165 13.60 -12.06 -17.09
CA GLY A 165 12.34 -11.34 -17.24
C GLY A 165 11.77 -11.05 -15.85
N GLY A 166 11.74 -9.77 -15.46
CA GLY A 166 11.07 -9.33 -14.24
C GLY A 166 9.59 -9.79 -14.18
N PRO A 167 8.89 -9.58 -13.06
CA PRO A 167 7.52 -10.10 -12.85
C PRO A 167 6.48 -9.56 -13.85
N GLU A 168 6.78 -8.47 -14.55
CA GLU A 168 5.95 -7.89 -15.62
C GLU A 168 6.73 -7.83 -16.95
N PRO A 169 6.11 -8.13 -18.10
CA PRO A 169 6.78 -8.03 -19.40
C PRO A 169 7.10 -6.58 -19.74
N LEU A 170 8.32 -6.34 -20.24
CA LEU A 170 8.67 -5.12 -20.97
C LEU A 170 8.53 -5.40 -22.46
N VAL A 171 7.56 -4.74 -23.11
CA VAL A 171 7.28 -4.92 -24.53
C VAL A 171 7.72 -3.71 -25.34
N SER A 172 8.37 -3.97 -26.48
CA SER A 172 8.63 -2.97 -27.52
C SER A 172 7.60 -3.14 -28.62
N ILE A 173 6.84 -2.08 -28.91
CA ILE A 173 5.80 -2.10 -29.95
C ILE A 173 6.36 -1.40 -31.19
N ASN A 174 6.38 -2.08 -32.34
CA ASN A 174 6.71 -1.46 -33.62
C ASN A 174 5.46 -0.78 -34.22
N PRO A 175 5.36 0.56 -34.21
CA PRO A 175 4.15 1.26 -34.64
C PRO A 175 3.92 1.21 -36.15
N ARG A 176 4.85 0.63 -36.93
CA ARG A 176 4.70 0.47 -38.38
C ARG A 176 3.88 -0.77 -38.77
N LEU A 177 3.65 -1.69 -37.84
CA LEU A 177 2.84 -2.88 -38.07
C LEU A 177 1.35 -2.55 -37.97
N ALA A 178 0.51 -3.37 -38.63
CA ALA A 178 -0.93 -3.23 -38.52
C ALA A 178 -1.41 -3.56 -37.10
N ASN A 179 -2.42 -2.84 -36.59
CA ASN A 179 -2.96 -3.03 -35.23
C ASN A 179 -3.38 -4.48 -34.93
N GLY A 180 -3.93 -5.20 -35.91
CA GLY A 180 -4.33 -6.60 -35.73
C GLY A 180 -3.15 -7.56 -35.54
N ILE A 181 -1.95 -7.21 -36.04
CA ILE A 181 -0.72 -7.97 -35.78
C ILE A 181 -0.23 -7.66 -34.35
N ILE A 182 -0.16 -6.36 -34.01
CA ILE A 182 0.24 -5.90 -32.67
C ILE A 182 -0.63 -6.55 -31.59
N GLN A 183 -1.95 -6.53 -31.75
CA GLN A 183 -2.89 -7.11 -30.78
C GLN A 183 -2.68 -8.62 -30.63
N ARG A 184 -2.55 -9.35 -31.75
CA ARG A 184 -2.32 -10.80 -31.72
C ARG A 184 -1.02 -11.18 -31.01
N ASP A 185 0.07 -10.48 -31.33
CA ASP A 185 1.38 -10.75 -30.71
C ASP A 185 1.35 -10.43 -29.22
N LEU A 186 0.62 -9.39 -28.82
CA LEU A 186 0.40 -9.05 -27.41
C LEU A 186 -0.43 -10.12 -26.69
N ASP A 187 -1.52 -10.60 -27.32
CA ASP A 187 -2.39 -11.62 -26.75
C ASP A 187 -1.61 -12.94 -26.54
N ASN A 188 -0.82 -13.37 -27.53
CA ASN A 188 0.04 -14.55 -27.42
C ASN A 188 1.05 -14.41 -26.28
N LEU A 189 1.76 -13.28 -26.19
CA LEU A 189 2.71 -13.02 -25.12
C LEU A 189 2.03 -13.05 -23.74
N LEU A 190 0.83 -12.49 -23.62
CA LEU A 190 0.06 -12.50 -22.37
C LEU A 190 -0.40 -13.90 -21.98
N GLU A 191 -0.76 -14.75 -22.95
CA GLU A 191 -1.11 -16.16 -22.71
C GLU A 191 0.12 -16.95 -22.21
N GLU A 192 1.24 -16.90 -22.94
CA GLU A 192 2.50 -17.53 -22.51
C GLU A 192 2.94 -17.08 -21.11
N TRP A 193 2.78 -15.79 -20.82
CA TRP A 193 3.14 -15.23 -19.52
C TRP A 193 2.22 -15.71 -18.40
N ARG A 194 0.90 -15.76 -18.64
CA ARG A 194 -0.07 -16.28 -17.66
C ARG A 194 0.17 -17.74 -17.36
N ASP A 195 0.44 -18.54 -18.39
CA ASP A 195 0.77 -19.97 -18.25
C ASP A 195 2.02 -20.16 -17.40
N ARG A 196 3.08 -19.38 -17.69
CA ARG A 196 4.34 -19.42 -16.93
C ARG A 196 4.16 -19.06 -15.45
N LEU A 197 3.26 -18.12 -15.15
CA LEU A 197 2.99 -17.68 -13.78
C LEU A 197 1.83 -18.43 -13.10
N GLU A 198 1.24 -19.43 -13.77
CA GLU A 198 0.08 -20.19 -13.26
C GLU A 198 -1.12 -19.27 -12.92
N ILE A 199 -1.26 -18.14 -13.62
CA ILE A 199 -2.33 -17.15 -13.37
C ILE A 199 -3.62 -17.61 -14.06
N THR A 200 -4.62 -17.96 -13.25
CA THR A 200 -5.97 -18.25 -13.76
C THR A 200 -6.71 -16.95 -14.07
N VAL A 201 -7.30 -16.85 -15.26
CA VAL A 201 -8.15 -15.71 -15.64
C VAL A 201 -9.48 -15.82 -14.89
N GLY A 202 -9.59 -15.06 -13.80
CA GLY A 202 -10.83 -14.93 -13.05
C GLY A 202 -11.90 -14.14 -13.83
N ARG A 203 -13.17 -14.39 -13.49
CA ARG A 203 -14.28 -13.54 -13.96
C ARG A 203 -14.08 -12.13 -13.41
N ASP A 204 -14.16 -11.13 -14.27
CA ASP A 204 -14.19 -9.74 -13.83
C ASP A 204 -15.41 -9.51 -12.94
N ARG A 205 -15.16 -9.03 -11.72
CA ARG A 205 -16.17 -8.67 -10.71
C ARG A 205 -16.14 -7.18 -10.40
N SER A 206 -15.70 -6.37 -11.37
CA SER A 206 -15.68 -4.92 -11.29
C SER A 206 -17.05 -4.32 -10.96
N ASP A 207 -18.13 -4.98 -11.38
CA ASP A 207 -19.52 -4.65 -11.06
C ASP A 207 -19.82 -4.59 -9.55
N SER A 208 -19.14 -5.41 -8.75
CA SER A 208 -19.34 -5.48 -7.28
C SER A 208 -18.46 -4.52 -6.49
N ILE A 209 -17.48 -3.86 -7.12
CA ILE A 209 -16.53 -2.99 -6.41
C ILE A 209 -17.20 -1.75 -5.81
N PRO A 210 -18.13 -1.05 -6.51
CA PRO A 210 -18.85 0.09 -5.92
C PRO A 210 -19.54 -0.25 -4.60
N ASP A 211 -20.16 -1.43 -4.50
CA ASP A 211 -20.80 -1.93 -3.26
C ASP A 211 -19.78 -2.09 -2.11
N PHE A 212 -18.56 -2.52 -2.42
CA PHE A 212 -17.49 -2.66 -1.42
C PHE A 212 -17.03 -1.28 -0.95
N LEU A 213 -16.83 -0.34 -1.88
CA LEU A 213 -16.42 1.02 -1.56
C LEU A 213 -17.48 1.77 -0.76
N GLN A 214 -18.77 1.56 -1.03
CA GLN A 214 -19.84 2.17 -0.24
C GLN A 214 -19.81 1.71 1.23
N VAL A 215 -19.52 0.42 1.47
CA VAL A 215 -19.32 -0.12 2.82
C VAL A 215 -18.11 0.51 3.49
N TRP A 216 -16.99 0.68 2.76
CA TRP A 216 -15.81 1.40 3.26
C TRP A 216 -16.14 2.84 3.65
N ASP A 217 -16.81 3.56 2.76
CA ASP A 217 -17.12 4.98 2.91
C ASP A 217 -17.97 5.20 4.16
N SER A 218 -19.02 4.40 4.33
CA SER A 218 -19.90 4.44 5.51
C SER A 218 -19.18 4.03 6.80
N ARG A 219 -18.28 3.04 6.72
CA ARG A 219 -17.57 2.49 7.88
C ARG A 219 -16.49 3.44 8.39
N GLU A 220 -15.71 4.02 7.48
CA GLU A 220 -14.55 4.84 7.81
C GLU A 220 -14.85 6.35 7.80
N GLY A 221 -16.07 6.73 7.44
CA GLY A 221 -16.49 8.13 7.32
C GLY A 221 -15.80 8.84 6.17
N TRP A 222 -15.53 8.13 5.06
CA TRP A 222 -14.94 8.76 3.89
C TRP A 222 -16.03 9.49 3.10
N ARG A 223 -15.80 10.78 2.83
CA ARG A 223 -16.70 11.62 2.04
C ARG A 223 -15.94 12.81 1.47
N GLU A 224 -16.24 13.16 0.22
CA GLU A 224 -15.70 14.35 -0.46
C GLU A 224 -14.17 14.44 -0.31
N GLY A 225 -13.47 13.34 -0.62
CA GLY A 225 -12.01 13.29 -0.63
C GLY A 225 -11.33 13.38 0.74
N ALA A 226 -12.06 13.24 1.85
CA ALA A 226 -11.51 13.28 3.20
C ALA A 226 -12.20 12.25 4.11
N TYR A 227 -11.54 11.95 5.23
CA TYR A 227 -12.12 11.14 6.31
C TYR A 227 -12.70 12.06 7.38
N HIS A 228 -13.92 11.75 7.84
CA HIS A 228 -14.66 12.49 8.86
C HIS A 228 -15.06 11.54 9.98
N SER A 229 -14.54 11.76 11.19
CA SER A 229 -14.73 10.83 12.32
C SER A 229 -16.17 10.80 12.84
N GLU A 230 -16.93 11.88 12.60
CA GLU A 230 -18.36 12.00 12.90
C GLU A 230 -19.28 11.19 11.98
N GLU A 231 -18.80 10.79 10.79
CA GLU A 231 -19.57 10.03 9.81
C GLU A 231 -19.27 8.51 9.88
N GLU A 232 -18.46 8.06 10.84
CA GLU A 232 -18.12 6.65 11.01
C GLU A 232 -19.29 5.82 11.55
N HIS A 233 -19.57 4.68 10.91
CA HIS A 233 -20.60 3.73 11.34
C HIS A 233 -20.02 2.39 11.82
N THR A 234 -20.67 1.76 12.80
CA THR A 234 -20.43 0.35 13.15
C THR A 234 -20.79 -0.57 11.97
N LEU A 235 -20.20 -1.75 11.83
CA LEU A 235 -20.60 -2.68 10.76
C LEU A 235 -22.10 -3.05 10.84
N LYS A 236 -22.66 -3.08 12.06
CA LYS A 236 -24.09 -3.23 12.31
C LYS A 236 -24.90 -2.05 11.76
N GLU A 237 -24.47 -0.82 12.00
CA GLU A 237 -25.12 0.38 11.46
C GLU A 237 -24.99 0.44 9.93
N VAL A 238 -23.82 0.09 9.36
CA VAL A 238 -23.62 -0.01 7.90
C VAL A 238 -24.56 -1.06 7.30
N ALA A 239 -24.70 -2.22 7.94
CA ALA A 239 -25.61 -3.27 7.51
C ALA A 239 -27.07 -2.80 7.48
N GLN A 240 -27.51 -2.05 8.50
CA GLN A 240 -28.84 -1.44 8.55
C GLN A 240 -29.02 -0.36 7.49
N LEU A 241 -28.01 0.51 7.28
CA LEU A 241 -28.05 1.60 6.33
C LEU A 241 -28.17 1.11 4.87
N LEU A 242 -27.47 0.02 4.55
CA LEU A 242 -27.39 -0.54 3.19
C LEU A 242 -28.34 -1.72 2.96
N ASP A 243 -29.21 -2.04 3.92
CA ASP A 243 -30.13 -3.18 3.88
C ASP A 243 -29.46 -4.51 3.51
N ILE A 244 -28.32 -4.81 4.17
CA ILE A 244 -27.58 -6.06 4.02
C ILE A 244 -27.35 -6.72 5.39
N SER A 245 -26.98 -8.00 5.39
CA SER A 245 -26.60 -8.66 6.64
C SER A 245 -25.26 -8.13 7.17
N GLU A 246 -25.07 -8.17 8.49
CA GLU A 246 -23.81 -7.77 9.15
C GLU A 246 -22.61 -8.58 8.65
N SER A 247 -22.82 -9.88 8.35
CA SER A 247 -21.80 -10.75 7.74
C SER A 247 -21.40 -10.26 6.34
N ASN A 248 -22.38 -9.86 5.51
CA ASN A 248 -22.11 -9.31 4.19
C ASN A 248 -21.38 -7.97 4.30
N ALA A 249 -21.80 -7.07 5.20
CA ALA A 249 -21.09 -5.82 5.46
C ALA A 249 -19.63 -6.06 5.88
N ASN A 250 -19.37 -7.02 6.77
CA ASN A 250 -18.02 -7.38 7.18
C ASN A 250 -17.17 -7.92 6.01
N SER A 251 -17.73 -8.82 5.20
CA SER A 251 -17.05 -9.39 4.03
C SER A 251 -16.71 -8.31 2.99
N ARG A 252 -17.69 -7.47 2.65
CA ARG A 252 -17.51 -6.32 1.73
C ARG A 252 -16.48 -5.34 2.25
N TYR A 253 -16.49 -5.06 3.55
CA TYR A 253 -15.50 -4.19 4.18
C TYR A 253 -14.08 -4.76 4.08
N ARG A 254 -13.87 -6.05 4.38
CA ARG A 254 -12.57 -6.72 4.23
C ARG A 254 -12.08 -6.63 2.78
N ARG A 255 -12.98 -6.84 1.82
CA ARG A 255 -12.64 -6.75 0.39
C ARG A 255 -12.31 -5.33 -0.03
N ALA A 256 -13.04 -4.33 0.45
CA ALA A 256 -12.74 -2.93 0.20
C ALA A 256 -11.38 -2.52 0.79
N PHE A 257 -11.08 -2.96 2.02
CA PHE A 257 -9.79 -2.75 2.66
C PHE A 257 -8.65 -3.29 1.78
N GLU A 258 -8.79 -4.52 1.29
CA GLU A 258 -7.81 -5.14 0.40
C GLU A 258 -7.70 -4.39 -0.94
N LEU A 259 -8.81 -4.01 -1.56
CA LEU A 259 -8.80 -3.24 -2.81
C LEU A 259 -8.11 -1.88 -2.65
N ILE A 260 -8.31 -1.22 -1.51
CA ILE A 260 -7.73 0.10 -1.22
C ILE A 260 -6.26 -0.02 -0.85
N THR A 261 -5.88 -0.95 0.02
CA THR A 261 -4.51 -1.01 0.58
C THR A 261 -3.59 -1.97 -0.16
N GLY A 262 -4.16 -3.03 -0.73
CA GLY A 262 -3.44 -4.18 -1.28
C GLY A 262 -3.18 -5.31 -0.33
N TYR A 263 -3.66 -5.21 0.90
CA TYR A 263 -3.39 -6.19 1.94
C TYR A 263 -4.68 -6.76 2.48
N GLU A 264 -4.65 -8.03 2.87
CA GLU A 264 -5.78 -8.61 3.58
C GLU A 264 -6.06 -7.82 4.87
N TYR A 265 -7.34 -7.65 5.17
CA TYR A 265 -7.74 -7.00 6.40
C TYR A 265 -7.33 -7.80 7.63
N SER A 266 -6.54 -7.15 8.48
CA SER A 266 -6.38 -7.47 9.90
C SER A 266 -6.49 -6.21 10.75
N PRO A 267 -6.82 -6.32 12.05
CA PRO A 267 -6.68 -5.23 13.02
C PRO A 267 -5.33 -4.51 12.94
N THR A 268 -4.24 -5.27 12.85
CA THR A 268 -2.87 -4.74 12.77
C THR A 268 -2.66 -3.93 11.50
N MET A 269 -3.06 -4.47 10.34
CA MET A 269 -2.96 -3.76 9.06
C MET A 269 -3.85 -2.52 9.05
N TRP A 270 -5.03 -2.58 9.68
CA TRP A 270 -5.88 -1.42 9.81
C TRP A 270 -5.21 -0.31 10.61
N VAL A 271 -4.59 -0.62 11.75
CA VAL A 271 -3.84 0.38 12.53
C VAL A 271 -2.70 0.96 11.69
N ARG A 272 -1.99 0.13 10.91
CA ARG A 272 -0.87 0.58 10.07
C ARG A 272 -1.30 1.58 8.99
N PHE A 273 -2.44 1.36 8.35
CA PHE A 273 -2.93 2.28 7.30
C PHE A 273 -3.77 3.43 7.87
N MET A 274 -4.75 3.14 8.71
CA MET A 274 -5.69 4.15 9.22
C MET A 274 -5.16 4.91 10.43
N GLY A 275 -4.19 4.37 11.16
CA GLY A 275 -3.66 4.98 12.38
C GLY A 275 -3.18 6.41 12.15
N ILE A 276 -2.41 6.66 11.09
CA ILE A 276 -1.97 8.01 10.74
C ILE A 276 -3.13 8.98 10.48
N VAL A 277 -4.15 8.53 9.76
CA VAL A 277 -5.34 9.32 9.47
C VAL A 277 -6.06 9.66 10.77
N LYS A 278 -6.30 8.65 11.63
CA LYS A 278 -7.03 8.86 12.88
C LYS A 278 -6.24 9.72 13.88
N ILE A 279 -4.93 9.54 14.00
CA ILE A 279 -4.08 10.36 14.88
C ILE A 279 -4.05 11.82 14.40
N SER A 280 -3.92 12.05 13.09
CA SER A 280 -3.93 13.41 12.54
C SER A 280 -5.24 14.17 12.85
N GLN A 281 -6.34 13.44 13.02
CA GLN A 281 -7.65 14.01 13.39
C GLN A 281 -7.80 14.27 14.89
N VAL A 282 -7.04 13.60 15.77
CA VAL A 282 -7.12 13.76 17.24
C VAL A 282 -6.87 15.21 17.64
N SER A 283 -5.88 15.86 17.03
CA SER A 283 -5.51 17.26 17.33
C SER A 283 -6.63 18.26 17.03
N LEU A 284 -7.63 17.87 16.23
CA LEU A 284 -8.72 18.74 15.78
C LEU A 284 -10.08 18.34 16.38
N LYS A 285 -10.31 17.05 16.68
CA LYS A 285 -11.54 16.50 17.27
C LYS A 285 -11.21 15.19 18.00
N ARG A 286 -11.91 14.92 19.11
CA ARG A 286 -11.83 13.61 19.83
C ARG A 286 -11.94 12.44 18.84
N LEU A 287 -11.17 11.36 19.05
CA LEU A 287 -11.25 10.13 18.25
C LEU A 287 -12.69 9.68 18.00
N GLY A 288 -13.00 9.25 16.77
CA GLY A 288 -14.33 8.72 16.41
C GLY A 288 -14.76 7.57 17.33
N ARG A 289 -16.06 7.47 17.64
CA ARG A 289 -16.61 6.40 18.50
C ARG A 289 -16.27 5.01 17.96
N VAL A 290 -16.27 4.87 16.64
CA VAL A 290 -16.06 3.60 15.95
C VAL A 290 -14.59 3.21 15.92
N ALA A 291 -13.69 4.15 15.61
CA ALA A 291 -12.26 3.94 15.82
C ALA A 291 -11.97 3.50 17.27
N ARG A 292 -12.69 4.08 18.23
CA ARG A 292 -12.65 3.71 19.66
C ARG A 292 -13.30 2.39 20.05
N SER A 293 -13.98 1.69 19.15
CA SER A 293 -14.53 0.36 19.41
C SER A 293 -13.84 -0.77 18.62
N ARG A 294 -12.89 -0.44 17.72
CA ARG A 294 -12.20 -1.41 16.86
C ARG A 294 -11.12 -2.22 17.62
N PRO A 295 -11.03 -3.55 17.46
CA PRO A 295 -9.95 -4.35 18.05
C PRO A 295 -8.58 -3.88 17.52
N LEU A 296 -7.56 -3.88 18.39
CA LEU A 296 -6.17 -3.56 18.01
C LEU A 296 -5.33 -4.81 17.74
N LYS A 297 -5.69 -5.93 18.34
CA LYS A 297 -5.06 -7.24 18.13
C LYS A 297 -6.06 -8.19 17.51
N GLU A 298 -5.56 -9.08 16.66
CA GLU A 298 -6.33 -10.25 16.28
C GLU A 298 -6.68 -11.06 17.51
N ARG A 299 -7.93 -11.51 17.58
CA ARG A 299 -8.30 -12.50 18.59
C ARG A 299 -7.63 -13.79 18.15
N GLY A 300 -6.60 -14.19 18.89
CA GLY A 300 -5.97 -15.49 18.68
C GLY A 300 -7.01 -16.60 18.71
N PRO A 301 -6.74 -17.74 18.07
CA PRO A 301 -7.59 -18.91 18.18
C PRO A 301 -7.84 -19.17 19.66
N ARG A 302 -9.10 -19.04 20.09
CA ARG A 302 -9.44 -19.38 21.48
C ARG A 302 -9.19 -20.87 21.61
N GLU A 303 -8.31 -21.27 22.52
CA GLU A 303 -8.17 -22.68 22.88
C GLU A 303 -9.56 -23.19 23.24
N VAL A 304 -10.11 -24.03 22.36
CA VAL A 304 -11.38 -24.68 22.60
C VAL A 304 -11.09 -25.73 23.65
N PRO A 305 -11.65 -25.64 24.87
CA PRO A 305 -11.36 -26.62 25.91
C PRO A 305 -11.64 -28.01 25.37
N GLU A 306 -10.73 -28.96 25.61
CA GLU A 306 -10.84 -30.35 25.13
C GLU A 306 -12.18 -31.00 25.51
N SER A 307 -12.80 -30.53 26.61
CA SER A 307 -14.14 -30.94 27.03
C SER A 307 -15.26 -30.66 26.02
N THR A 308 -15.05 -29.72 25.08
CA THR A 308 -15.97 -29.41 23.98
C THR A 308 -15.81 -30.38 22.81
N LEU A 309 -14.65 -31.03 22.68
CA LEU A 309 -14.32 -31.99 21.62
C LEU A 309 -14.57 -33.45 22.06
N ALA A 310 -14.79 -33.70 23.35
CA ALA A 310 -15.00 -35.04 23.90
C ALA A 310 -16.39 -35.68 23.62
N SER A 311 -17.18 -35.11 22.71
CA SER A 311 -18.48 -35.68 22.29
C SER A 311 -18.53 -35.88 20.78
N SER A 312 -17.63 -36.69 20.23
CA SER A 312 -17.84 -37.59 19.08
C SER A 312 -16.51 -38.22 18.69
N GLY A 313 -16.55 -39.53 18.43
CA GLY A 313 -15.38 -40.38 18.37
C GLY A 313 -14.37 -40.07 17.28
N ASP A 314 -13.15 -40.48 17.61
CA ASP A 314 -12.11 -41.01 16.73
C ASP A 314 -11.58 -40.07 15.64
N SER A 315 -10.46 -39.38 15.93
CA SER A 315 -9.49 -38.97 14.91
C SER A 315 -8.12 -38.68 15.55
N ARG A 316 -7.14 -39.48 15.12
CA ARG A 316 -5.71 -39.33 15.40
C ARG A 316 -5.15 -38.08 14.72
N GLY A 317 -4.31 -37.36 15.48
CA GLY A 317 -3.10 -36.70 15.00
C GLY A 317 -3.27 -35.29 14.47
N VAL A 318 -2.87 -34.28 15.27
CA VAL A 318 -2.41 -32.99 14.76
C VAL A 318 -1.22 -32.52 15.60
N ILE A 319 -0.19 -32.10 14.87
CA ILE A 319 1.14 -31.69 15.29
C ILE A 319 1.04 -30.35 16.05
N ASN A 320 1.55 -30.33 17.29
CA ASN A 320 1.85 -29.11 18.02
C ASN A 320 3.33 -28.76 17.82
N GLY A 321 3.60 -27.48 17.61
CA GLY A 321 4.88 -26.85 17.91
C GLY A 321 5.64 -26.38 16.69
N LEU A 322 5.46 -25.10 16.34
CA LEU A 322 6.51 -24.07 16.39
C LEU A 322 6.04 -22.86 15.57
N SER A 323 5.43 -21.91 16.26
CA SER A 323 5.29 -20.54 15.79
C SER A 323 5.48 -19.65 17.00
N GLU A 324 6.74 -19.53 17.40
CA GLU A 324 7.20 -18.60 18.42
C GLU A 324 8.56 -18.10 17.97
N GLN A 325 8.53 -17.15 17.02
CA GLN A 325 9.62 -16.21 16.79
C GLN A 325 9.14 -15.13 15.82
N VAL A 326 9.67 -13.94 16.04
CA VAL A 326 9.60 -12.71 15.23
C VAL A 326 8.39 -11.82 15.54
N VAL A 327 8.66 -10.65 16.16
CA VAL A 327 8.47 -9.32 15.53
C VAL A 327 9.42 -8.33 16.23
N GLN A 328 10.46 -7.90 15.53
CA GLN A 328 11.30 -6.75 15.89
C GLN A 328 11.19 -5.74 14.75
N ASP A 329 11.15 -4.45 15.11
CA ASP A 329 11.39 -3.29 14.24
C ASP A 329 10.18 -2.59 13.57
N ASN A 330 8.96 -2.73 14.11
CA ASN A 330 7.89 -1.71 13.98
C ASN A 330 7.94 -0.66 15.13
N ILE A 331 9.12 -0.51 15.72
CA ILE A 331 9.35 -0.16 17.11
C ILE A 331 8.88 1.25 17.47
N GLU A 332 9.11 2.33 16.72
CA GLU A 332 8.91 3.64 17.37
C GLU A 332 7.46 4.03 17.69
N ILE A 333 6.49 3.83 16.78
CA ILE A 333 5.08 4.17 17.07
C ILE A 333 4.36 3.02 17.75
N ARG A 334 4.72 1.77 17.43
CA ARG A 334 4.18 0.60 18.11
C ARG A 334 4.68 0.55 19.54
N ASP A 335 5.96 0.79 19.79
CA ASP A 335 6.56 0.88 21.12
C ASP A 335 6.10 2.15 21.81
N LEU A 336 5.90 3.28 21.13
CA LEU A 336 5.20 4.41 21.76
C LEU A 336 3.81 4.00 22.26
N MET A 337 3.02 3.28 21.44
CA MET A 337 1.70 2.79 21.84
C MET A 337 1.76 1.68 22.89
N ILE A 338 2.76 0.80 22.85
CA ILE A 338 3.01 -0.28 23.81
C ILE A 338 3.49 0.33 25.12
N ASP A 339 4.49 1.19 25.12
CA ASP A 339 5.00 1.95 26.27
C ASP A 339 3.87 2.73 26.94
N ILE A 340 3.05 3.45 26.18
CA ILE A 340 1.87 4.12 26.73
C ILE A 340 0.90 3.09 27.35
N SER A 341 0.69 1.93 26.71
CA SER A 341 -0.17 0.85 27.25
C SER A 341 0.41 0.23 28.52
N GLU A 342 1.69 -0.08 28.55
CA GLU A 342 2.41 -0.68 29.68
C GLU A 342 2.47 0.28 30.86
N TRP A 343 2.75 1.57 30.60
CA TRP A 343 2.72 2.59 31.65
C TRP A 343 1.31 2.85 32.16
N ALA A 344 0.32 2.82 31.28
CA ALA A 344 -1.09 2.88 31.64
C ALA A 344 -1.50 1.71 32.55
N GLU A 345 -1.13 0.48 32.20
CA GLU A 345 -1.35 -0.75 32.97
C GLU A 345 -0.60 -0.72 34.31
N ALA A 346 0.61 -0.14 34.33
CA ALA A 346 1.38 0.10 35.55
C ALA A 346 0.80 1.23 36.45
N GLY A 347 -0.31 1.86 36.05
CA GLY A 347 -1.02 2.86 36.85
C GLY A 347 -0.50 4.29 36.74
N LEU A 348 0.47 4.58 35.86
CA LEU A 348 1.03 5.93 35.71
C LEU A 348 -0.03 6.90 35.19
N THR A 349 -0.19 8.05 35.85
CA THR A 349 -1.08 9.12 35.46
C THR A 349 -0.73 9.70 34.09
N ASP A 350 -1.70 10.33 33.43
CA ASP A 350 -1.52 10.88 32.09
C ASP A 350 -0.40 11.93 32.05
N ALA A 351 -0.22 12.70 33.13
CA ALA A 351 0.89 13.64 33.30
C ALA A 351 2.26 12.95 33.40
N GLU A 352 2.35 11.80 34.07
CA GLU A 352 3.59 11.02 34.18
C GLU A 352 3.96 10.35 32.85
N ILE A 353 2.96 9.86 32.12
CA ILE A 353 3.16 9.30 30.77
C ILE A 353 3.59 10.42 29.81
N HIS A 354 2.95 11.58 29.87
CA HIS A 354 3.32 12.76 29.08
C HIS A 354 4.77 13.20 29.32
N ASP A 355 5.17 13.32 30.60
CA ASP A 355 6.53 13.69 30.99
C ASP A 355 7.57 12.64 30.55
N LYS A 356 7.24 11.35 30.66
CA LYS A 356 8.10 10.26 30.18
C LYS A 356 8.35 10.29 28.68
N LEU A 357 7.34 10.65 27.91
CA LEU A 357 7.43 10.74 26.46
C LEU A 357 8.27 11.95 26.00
N LYS A 358 8.41 12.98 26.85
CA LYS A 358 9.12 14.22 26.54
C LYS A 358 8.62 14.89 25.25
N ILE A 359 7.34 14.70 24.93
CA ILE A 359 6.68 15.30 23.76
C ILE A 359 6.08 16.64 24.18
N SER A 360 6.25 17.68 23.38
CA SER A 360 5.77 19.04 23.70
C SER A 360 4.26 19.23 23.50
N GLU A 361 3.61 18.36 22.73
CA GLU A 361 2.17 18.41 22.43
C GLU A 361 1.34 17.67 23.48
N ASP A 362 0.16 18.18 23.79
CA ASP A 362 -0.79 17.51 24.68
C ASP A 362 -1.37 16.26 23.99
N ILE A 363 -0.94 15.09 24.48
CA ILE A 363 -1.36 13.77 24.00
C ILE A 363 -2.31 13.08 24.99
N SER A 364 -2.92 13.82 25.92
CA SER A 364 -3.81 13.26 26.95
C SER A 364 -4.95 12.43 26.34
N ASP A 365 -5.51 12.87 25.21
CA ASP A 365 -6.56 12.14 24.50
C ASP A 365 -6.07 10.79 23.93
N VAL A 366 -4.80 10.70 23.52
CA VAL A 366 -4.17 9.46 23.03
C VAL A 366 -3.89 8.51 24.20
N ILE A 367 -3.38 9.04 25.31
CA ILE A 367 -3.11 8.27 26.54
C ILE A 367 -4.42 7.70 27.11
N GLN A 368 -5.45 8.53 27.22
CA GLN A 368 -6.78 8.12 27.69
C GLN A 368 -7.41 7.08 26.74
N PHE A 369 -7.19 7.23 25.43
CA PHE A 369 -7.64 6.26 24.43
C PHE A 369 -6.98 4.89 24.63
N ILE A 370 -5.68 4.84 24.96
CA ILE A 370 -4.96 3.58 25.19
C ILE A 370 -5.37 2.96 26.55
N ARG A 371 -5.47 3.77 27.63
CA ARG A 371 -5.91 3.34 28.98
C ARG A 371 -7.26 2.65 29.00
N THR A 372 -8.21 3.16 28.23
CA THR A 372 -9.57 2.59 28.17
C THR A 372 -9.64 1.26 27.43
N ARG A 373 -8.53 0.76 26.87
CA ARG A 373 -8.50 -0.42 25.98
C ARG A 373 -7.45 -1.48 26.32
N GLY A 374 -6.43 -1.14 27.12
CA GLY A 374 -5.43 -2.09 27.63
C GLY A 374 -5.95 -3.02 28.74
N ASN A 375 -7.00 -2.58 29.47
CA ASN A 375 -7.79 -3.41 30.39
C ASN A 375 -8.98 -4.05 29.66
#